data_AF-A0A941LBH5-F1
#
_entry.id   AF-A0A941LBH5-F1
#
_cell.length_a   1.000
_cell.length_b   1.000
_cell.length_c   1.000
_cell.angle_alpha   90.00
_cell.angle_beta   90.00
_cell.angle_gamma   90.00
#
_symmetry.space_group_name_H-M   'P 1'
#
loop_
_entity.id
_entity.type
_entity.pdbx_description
1 polymer ?
#
loop_
_entity_poly.entity_id
_entity_poly.type
_entity_poly.pdbx_seq_one_letter_code
_entity_poly.pdbx_strand_id
1 'polypeptide(L)'
;MDHSTRGLGTLSSPQRNHYFYGKLMDVPHFEMEQWYGNKKRWLLNRLGLGYGILCGLGLTIKENKVCIAPGVAIDRYGREIIVPHEVCLDPWAVTDECGRQGATPLSKTEEHQVYLCLAYKECQTDFMPVLVTDCNVKEDCLPGTTVESYALLIKEGKVPKPKRMEALCKILNSEATESVKRTKLCQLLAKETCSTKEESDICVVLGSVTLKSDGTIGKIDPCSDRTTLVSNERLLDMVLCLTSPRGGNGTLPIQEDLTHISRFSRVDRDDNNVPKETDLHDKDVQVAEFPSQLAVTFSRDVQTRTSAQNYKAWFIVTLELPFALGIGGIMTHVASSPPTGYTLLNLDGEIRLTGNRATFTIGSKKVLKVRELKNSSSEAMRLLCRVMVKCDFLYGAQDGKAVDGNHLRGVLPSGDGIPGGDFESWFTVIVPPTPPGN
;
A
#
# COMPACT_ATOMS: atom_id res chain seq x y z
N MET A 1 3.32 2.82 -33.00
CA MET A 1 3.41 4.15 -32.34
C MET A 1 2.11 4.34 -31.57
N ASP A 2 2.19 4.26 -30.25
CA ASP A 2 1.02 4.28 -29.38
C ASP A 2 0.44 5.71 -29.27
N HIS A 3 -0.87 5.85 -29.51
CA HIS A 3 -1.59 7.11 -29.41
C HIS A 3 -1.79 7.56 -27.94
N SER A 4 -1.47 6.72 -26.95
CA SER A 4 -1.71 6.99 -25.52
C SER A 4 -0.82 8.09 -24.91
N THR A 5 0.38 8.33 -25.44
CA THR A 5 1.37 9.24 -24.81
C THR A 5 1.18 10.72 -25.15
N ARG A 6 0.49 11.05 -26.25
CA ARG A 6 0.37 12.44 -26.76
C ARG A 6 -0.40 13.41 -25.85
N GLY A 7 -0.97 12.95 -24.75
CA GLY A 7 -1.72 13.79 -23.79
C GLY A 7 -1.34 13.62 -22.31
N LEU A 8 -0.48 12.66 -21.94
CA LEU A 8 -0.17 12.39 -20.54
C LEU A 8 0.55 13.56 -19.86
N GLY A 9 1.31 14.32 -20.64
CA GLY A 9 2.05 15.49 -20.19
C GLY A 9 1.21 16.75 -19.99
N THR A 10 -0.06 16.81 -20.43
CA THR A 10 -0.85 18.06 -20.43
C THR A 10 -1.85 18.09 -19.28
N LEU A 11 -2.30 19.30 -18.92
CA LEU A 11 -3.40 19.45 -17.96
C LEU A 11 -4.72 19.16 -18.65
N SER A 12 -5.50 18.24 -18.08
CA SER A 12 -6.88 17.96 -18.49
C SER A 12 -7.76 17.79 -17.26
N SER A 13 -8.98 18.32 -17.32
CA SER A 13 -9.94 18.14 -16.23
C SER A 13 -10.35 16.67 -16.15
N PRO A 14 -10.28 16.03 -14.97
CA PRO A 14 -10.65 14.63 -14.83
C PRO A 14 -12.16 14.46 -15.03
N GLN A 15 -12.55 13.44 -15.79
CA GLN A 15 -13.93 13.08 -16.08
C GLN A 15 -14.23 11.72 -15.46
N ARG A 16 -15.42 11.57 -14.86
CA ARG A 16 -15.86 10.32 -14.21
C ARG A 16 -17.28 10.00 -14.61
N ASN A 17 -17.65 8.74 -14.50
CA ASN A 17 -18.99 8.28 -14.77
C ASN A 17 -20.00 8.84 -13.78
N HIS A 18 -21.11 9.36 -14.30
CA HIS A 18 -22.27 9.66 -13.49
C HIS A 18 -23.26 8.50 -13.58
N TYR A 19 -23.41 7.79 -12.46
CA TYR A 19 -24.33 6.66 -12.31
C TYR A 19 -25.76 7.16 -12.06
N PHE A 20 -26.71 6.63 -12.82
CA PHE A 20 -28.14 6.84 -12.61
C PHE A 20 -28.92 5.56 -12.90
N TYR A 21 -30.12 5.44 -12.33
CA TYR A 21 -30.94 4.24 -12.49
C TYR A 21 -31.31 3.99 -13.96
N GLY A 22 -31.09 2.77 -14.44
CA GLY A 22 -31.34 2.39 -15.83
C GLY A 22 -30.26 2.81 -16.83
N LYS A 23 -29.13 3.39 -16.38
CA LYS A 23 -28.01 3.68 -17.27
C LYS A 23 -27.40 2.39 -17.82
N LEU A 24 -27.35 2.26 -19.15
CA LEU A 24 -26.60 1.20 -19.82
C LEU A 24 -25.11 1.49 -19.74
N MET A 25 -24.34 0.47 -19.41
CA MET A 25 -22.90 0.54 -19.19
C MET A 25 -22.19 -0.37 -20.19
N ASP A 26 -21.13 0.15 -20.81
CA ASP A 26 -20.29 -0.54 -21.80
C ASP A 26 -18.80 -0.25 -21.54
N VAL A 27 -17.93 -0.79 -22.38
CA VAL A 27 -16.47 -0.70 -22.25
C VAL A 27 -15.99 0.75 -22.05
N PRO A 28 -16.37 1.75 -22.86
CA PRO A 28 -15.99 3.15 -22.65
C PRO A 28 -16.29 3.70 -21.25
N HIS A 29 -17.41 3.30 -20.63
CA HIS A 29 -17.75 3.77 -19.29
C HIS A 29 -16.83 3.19 -18.21
N PHE A 30 -16.42 1.92 -18.35
CA PHE A 30 -15.47 1.29 -17.42
C PHE A 30 -14.04 1.77 -17.66
N GLU A 31 -13.65 1.98 -18.92
CA GLU A 31 -12.37 2.61 -19.26
C GLU A 31 -12.27 4.02 -18.68
N MET A 32 -13.36 4.81 -18.72
CA MET A 32 -13.38 6.15 -18.13
C MET A 32 -13.09 6.11 -16.62
N GLU A 33 -13.59 5.12 -15.88
CA GLU A 33 -13.31 4.98 -14.44
C GLU A 33 -11.83 4.62 -14.19
N GLN A 34 -11.24 3.71 -14.99
CA GLN A 34 -9.81 3.40 -14.92
C GLN A 34 -8.95 4.64 -15.22
N TRP A 35 -9.28 5.35 -16.30
CA TRP A 35 -8.59 6.57 -16.69
C TRP A 35 -8.72 7.69 -15.65
N TYR A 36 -9.88 7.82 -14.99
CA TYR A 36 -10.07 8.80 -13.92
C TYR A 36 -9.11 8.56 -12.76
N GLY A 37 -9.01 7.31 -12.29
CA GLY A 37 -8.10 6.91 -11.22
C GLY A 37 -6.64 7.12 -11.60
N ASN A 38 -6.24 6.57 -12.76
CA ASN A 38 -4.87 6.64 -13.26
C ASN A 38 -4.41 8.09 -13.49
N LYS A 39 -5.21 8.92 -14.19
CA LYS A 39 -4.82 10.32 -14.43
C LYS A 39 -4.69 11.13 -13.14
N LYS A 40 -5.55 10.91 -12.15
CA LYS A 40 -5.43 11.59 -10.85
C LYS A 40 -4.17 11.17 -10.11
N ARG A 41 -3.92 9.86 -10.03
CA ARG A 41 -2.72 9.28 -9.41
C ARG A 41 -1.45 9.82 -10.06
N TRP A 42 -1.36 9.75 -11.37
CA TRP A 42 -0.22 10.25 -12.14
C TRP A 42 -0.04 11.77 -12.03
N LEU A 43 -1.12 12.55 -12.02
CA LEU A 43 -1.05 14.00 -11.81
C LEU A 43 -0.45 14.35 -10.44
N LEU A 44 -0.92 13.68 -9.37
CA LEU A 44 -0.41 13.89 -8.01
C LEU A 44 1.05 13.44 -7.87
N ASN A 45 1.41 12.30 -8.46
CA ASN A 45 2.79 11.83 -8.49
C ASN A 45 3.69 12.86 -9.21
N ARG A 46 3.32 13.27 -10.43
CA ARG A 46 4.12 14.18 -11.25
C ARG A 46 4.32 15.56 -10.60
N LEU A 47 3.25 16.16 -10.06
CA LEU A 47 3.29 17.53 -9.55
C LEU A 47 3.60 17.63 -8.05
N GLY A 48 3.27 16.59 -7.28
CA GLY A 48 3.50 16.53 -5.84
C GLY A 48 4.81 15.87 -5.46
N LEU A 49 5.07 14.66 -5.97
CA LEU A 49 6.29 13.91 -5.65
C LEU A 49 7.44 14.26 -6.61
N GLY A 50 7.13 14.46 -7.89
CA GLY A 50 8.11 14.59 -8.96
C GLY A 50 8.40 13.25 -9.64
N TYR A 51 9.56 13.14 -10.27
CA TYR A 51 10.01 11.94 -10.98
C TYR A 51 11.37 11.49 -10.44
N GLY A 52 11.61 10.18 -10.41
CA GLY A 52 12.81 9.59 -9.81
C GLY A 52 12.50 8.28 -9.11
N ILE A 53 13.42 7.85 -8.26
CA ILE A 53 13.33 6.56 -7.57
C ILE A 53 12.73 6.75 -6.19
N LEU A 54 11.66 6.01 -5.90
CA LEU A 54 10.94 6.06 -4.63
C LEU A 54 11.62 5.17 -3.57
N CYS A 55 12.00 3.95 -3.95
CA CYS A 55 12.72 3.02 -3.09
C CYS A 55 13.47 1.96 -3.91
N GLY A 56 14.49 1.33 -3.31
CA GLY A 56 15.20 0.20 -3.92
C GLY A 56 15.99 0.57 -5.18
N LEU A 57 15.94 -0.30 -6.21
CA LEU A 57 16.62 -0.12 -7.50
C LEU A 57 18.13 0.13 -7.37
N GLY A 58 18.76 -0.53 -6.40
CA GLY A 58 20.21 -0.48 -6.24
C GLY A 58 20.92 -1.21 -7.37
N LEU A 59 22.08 -0.71 -7.80
CA LEU A 59 22.91 -1.35 -8.81
C LEU A 59 24.06 -2.11 -8.17
N THR A 60 24.28 -3.35 -8.60
CA THR A 60 25.40 -4.20 -8.19
C THR A 60 26.03 -4.89 -9.39
N ILE A 61 27.26 -5.37 -9.26
CA ILE A 61 27.93 -6.17 -10.30
C ILE A 61 27.97 -7.62 -9.82
N LYS A 62 27.45 -8.55 -10.63
CA LYS A 62 27.55 -9.99 -10.41
C LYS A 62 27.88 -10.67 -11.74
N GLU A 63 28.87 -11.56 -11.75
CA GLU A 63 29.23 -12.36 -12.94
C GLU A 63 29.41 -11.54 -14.23
N ASN A 64 30.08 -10.38 -14.13
CA ASN A 64 30.27 -9.44 -15.26
C ASN A 64 28.96 -8.93 -15.89
N LYS A 65 27.88 -8.86 -15.10
CA LYS A 65 26.60 -8.22 -15.43
C LYS A 65 26.27 -7.17 -14.39
N VAL A 66 25.44 -6.20 -14.78
CA VAL A 66 24.88 -5.21 -13.86
C VAL A 66 23.51 -5.70 -13.41
N CYS A 67 23.34 -5.86 -12.11
CA CYS A 67 22.11 -6.34 -11.49
C CYS A 67 21.40 -5.19 -10.78
N ILE A 68 20.09 -5.09 -11.02
CA ILE A 68 19.19 -4.09 -10.45
C ILE A 68 18.35 -4.79 -9.38
N ALA A 69 18.44 -4.32 -8.14
CA ALA A 69 17.62 -4.82 -7.05
C ALA A 69 16.14 -4.41 -7.20
N PRO A 70 15.20 -5.12 -6.56
CA PRO A 70 13.80 -4.73 -6.54
C PRO A 70 13.58 -3.29 -6.06
N GLY A 71 12.51 -2.65 -6.53
CA GLY A 71 12.18 -1.28 -6.13
C GLY A 71 11.12 -0.62 -6.99
N VAL A 72 10.89 0.66 -6.71
CA VAL A 72 9.83 1.46 -7.33
C VAL A 72 10.37 2.81 -7.79
N ALA A 73 9.98 3.21 -9.00
CA ALA A 73 10.27 4.52 -9.56
C ALA A 73 8.99 5.21 -10.07
N ILE A 74 9.08 6.52 -10.28
CA ILE A 74 8.04 7.36 -10.88
C ILE A 74 8.65 8.08 -12.07
N ASP A 75 8.03 7.93 -13.24
CA ASP A 75 8.49 8.59 -14.47
C ASP A 75 8.03 10.05 -14.58
N ARG A 76 8.43 10.74 -15.66
CA ARG A 76 8.07 12.15 -15.88
C ARG A 76 6.57 12.41 -16.04
N TYR A 77 5.78 11.40 -16.40
CA TYR A 77 4.33 11.52 -16.49
C TYR A 77 3.62 11.21 -15.17
N GLY A 78 4.36 10.75 -14.16
CA GLY A 78 3.83 10.35 -12.86
C GLY A 78 3.42 8.89 -12.78
N ARG A 79 3.78 8.08 -13.78
CA ARG A 79 3.49 6.64 -13.81
C ARG A 79 4.47 5.89 -12.92
N GLU A 80 3.92 4.99 -12.12
CA GLU A 80 4.69 4.11 -11.27
C GLU A 80 5.33 2.97 -12.07
N ILE A 81 6.59 2.71 -11.81
CA ILE A 81 7.36 1.62 -12.40
C ILE A 81 7.81 0.70 -11.28
N ILE A 82 7.30 -0.54 -11.27
CA ILE A 82 7.57 -1.53 -10.24
C ILE A 82 8.51 -2.61 -10.79
N VAL A 83 9.65 -2.80 -10.13
CA VAL A 83 10.60 -3.89 -10.40
C VAL A 83 10.51 -4.87 -9.24
N PRO A 84 9.76 -5.99 -9.38
CA PRO A 84 9.45 -6.87 -8.25
C PRO A 84 10.61 -7.81 -7.87
N HIS A 85 11.51 -8.11 -8.82
CA HIS A 85 12.60 -9.08 -8.64
C HIS A 85 13.92 -8.51 -9.16
N GLU A 86 15.03 -9.07 -8.71
CA GLU A 86 16.36 -8.70 -9.20
C GLU A 86 16.49 -9.06 -10.69
N VAL A 87 17.00 -8.12 -11.49
CA VAL A 87 17.24 -8.34 -12.93
C VAL A 87 18.67 -7.98 -13.27
N CYS A 88 19.37 -8.90 -13.95
CA CYS A 88 20.75 -8.70 -14.38
C CYS A 88 20.84 -8.58 -15.91
N LEU A 89 21.58 -7.58 -16.37
CA LEU A 89 21.74 -7.24 -17.78
C LEU A 89 23.22 -7.11 -18.15
N ASP A 90 23.53 -7.42 -19.40
CA ASP A 90 24.85 -7.20 -19.99
C ASP A 90 24.98 -5.72 -20.39
N PRO A 91 25.82 -4.91 -19.72
CA PRO A 91 25.93 -3.48 -20.01
C PRO A 91 26.56 -3.19 -21.37
N TRP A 92 27.14 -4.18 -22.05
CA TRP A 92 27.66 -4.06 -23.41
C TRP A 92 26.57 -4.08 -24.48
N ALA A 93 25.35 -4.52 -24.14
CA ALA A 93 24.24 -4.66 -25.07
C ALA A 93 23.28 -3.46 -24.96
N VAL A 94 23.58 -2.36 -25.68
CA VAL A 94 22.70 -1.19 -25.80
C VAL A 94 21.31 -1.64 -26.27
N THR A 95 20.26 -1.05 -25.72
CA THR A 95 18.88 -1.46 -26.00
C THR A 95 18.12 -0.41 -26.82
N ASP A 96 17.13 -0.87 -27.58
CA ASP A 96 16.12 0.00 -28.17
C ASP A 96 15.13 0.55 -27.12
N GLU A 97 14.19 1.40 -27.54
CA GLU A 97 13.16 1.99 -26.66
C GLU A 97 12.22 0.95 -26.01
N CYS A 98 12.17 -0.27 -26.55
CA CYS A 98 11.37 -1.36 -26.02
C CYS A 98 12.15 -2.24 -25.03
N GLY A 99 13.43 -1.92 -24.75
CA GLY A 99 14.33 -2.70 -23.90
C GLY A 99 14.88 -3.96 -24.58
N ARG A 100 14.79 -4.05 -25.92
CA ARG A 100 15.37 -5.16 -26.68
C ARG A 100 16.81 -4.84 -27.01
N GLN A 101 17.68 -5.83 -26.91
CA GLN A 101 19.09 -5.67 -27.25
C GLN A 101 19.23 -5.27 -28.72
N GLY A 102 20.04 -4.25 -28.97
CA GLY A 102 20.39 -3.83 -30.32
C GLY A 102 21.14 -4.93 -31.06
N ALA A 103 21.12 -4.86 -32.40
CA ALA A 103 21.73 -5.88 -33.26
C ALA A 103 23.25 -6.04 -33.07
N THR A 104 23.94 -4.99 -32.60
CA THR A 104 25.39 -4.98 -32.43
C THR A 104 25.75 -4.50 -31.02
N PRO A 105 26.41 -5.33 -30.19
CA PRO A 105 26.96 -4.91 -28.90
C PRO A 105 28.07 -3.86 -29.05
N LEU A 106 28.33 -3.13 -27.97
CA LEU A 106 29.46 -2.20 -27.89
C LEU A 106 30.80 -2.93 -28.01
N SER A 107 31.81 -2.22 -28.53
CA SER A 107 33.13 -2.79 -28.79
C SER A 107 33.91 -3.04 -27.50
N LYS A 108 34.26 -4.30 -27.22
CA LYS A 108 35.05 -4.66 -26.02
C LYS A 108 36.50 -4.18 -26.05
N THR A 109 36.96 -3.57 -27.14
CA THR A 109 38.31 -3.02 -27.29
C THR A 109 38.39 -1.52 -27.03
N GLU A 110 37.25 -0.87 -26.79
CA GLU A 110 37.16 0.57 -26.55
C GLU A 110 36.56 0.84 -25.16
N GLU A 111 36.86 2.02 -24.62
CA GLU A 111 36.24 2.47 -23.38
C GLU A 111 34.89 3.12 -23.71
N HIS A 112 33.83 2.67 -23.04
CA HIS A 112 32.48 3.22 -23.22
C HIS A 112 31.92 3.71 -21.90
N GLN A 113 31.13 4.77 -21.96
CA GLN A 113 30.28 5.20 -20.86
C GLN A 113 28.84 4.84 -21.20
N VAL A 114 28.20 4.07 -20.32
CA VAL A 114 26.78 3.71 -20.47
C VAL A 114 26.00 4.08 -19.23
N TYR A 115 24.70 4.25 -19.38
CA TYR A 115 23.80 4.43 -18.26
C TYR A 115 22.54 3.58 -18.39
N LEU A 116 22.02 3.20 -17.23
CA LEU A 116 20.83 2.36 -17.10
C LEU A 116 19.65 3.26 -16.77
N CYS A 117 18.52 3.06 -17.45
CA CYS A 117 17.27 3.71 -17.06
C CYS A 117 16.05 2.78 -17.22
N LEU A 118 15.00 3.07 -16.45
CA LEU A 118 13.71 2.38 -16.50
C LEU A 118 12.71 3.18 -17.31
N ALA A 119 12.03 2.54 -18.27
CA ALA A 119 10.90 3.13 -18.96
C ALA A 119 9.62 2.35 -18.64
N TYR A 120 8.53 3.07 -18.36
CA TYR A 120 7.22 2.46 -18.20
C TYR A 120 6.73 1.87 -19.52
N LYS A 121 6.13 0.68 -19.46
CA LYS A 121 5.60 -0.03 -20.62
C LYS A 121 4.37 -0.82 -20.23
N GLU A 122 3.34 -0.79 -21.05
CA GLU A 122 2.20 -1.70 -20.91
C GLU A 122 2.36 -2.92 -21.81
N CYS A 123 2.00 -4.08 -21.28
CA CYS A 123 1.97 -5.34 -22.03
C CYS A 123 0.55 -5.91 -22.01
N GLN A 124 0.09 -6.37 -23.16
CA GLN A 124 -1.21 -7.01 -23.31
C GLN A 124 -1.06 -8.52 -23.06
N THR A 125 -1.88 -9.08 -22.17
CA THR A 125 -1.88 -10.51 -21.81
C THR A 125 -3.30 -11.07 -21.81
N ASP A 126 -3.41 -12.38 -21.57
CA ASP A 126 -4.69 -13.09 -21.45
C ASP A 126 -5.56 -12.92 -22.69
N PHE A 127 -5.01 -13.22 -23.87
CA PHE A 127 -5.74 -13.12 -25.14
C PHE A 127 -6.90 -14.11 -25.18
N MET A 128 -8.09 -13.61 -25.48
CA MET A 128 -9.35 -14.35 -25.52
C MET A 128 -10.06 -14.11 -26.86
N PRO A 129 -10.82 -15.11 -27.37
CA PRO A 129 -11.59 -14.95 -28.59
C PRO A 129 -12.71 -13.92 -28.38
N VAL A 130 -12.87 -13.02 -29.35
CA VAL A 130 -13.97 -12.05 -29.38
C VAL A 130 -15.22 -12.71 -29.92
N LEU A 131 -16.36 -12.40 -29.31
CA LEU A 131 -17.66 -12.75 -29.88
C LEU A 131 -17.92 -11.87 -31.11
N VAL A 132 -17.62 -12.40 -32.29
CA VAL A 132 -18.01 -11.79 -33.57
C VAL A 132 -19.45 -12.17 -33.91
N THR A 133 -20.30 -11.16 -34.17
CA THR A 133 -21.70 -11.35 -34.58
C THR A 133 -21.87 -11.61 -36.07
N ASP A 134 -20.83 -11.37 -36.86
CA ASP A 134 -20.89 -11.45 -38.32
C ASP A 134 -20.36 -12.81 -38.79
N CYS A 135 -20.95 -13.38 -39.85
CA CYS A 135 -20.55 -14.65 -40.47
C CYS A 135 -19.14 -14.63 -41.11
N ASN A 136 -18.30 -13.63 -40.78
CA ASN A 136 -16.91 -13.55 -41.20
C ASN A 136 -16.06 -14.40 -40.26
N VAL A 137 -15.39 -15.40 -40.82
CA VAL A 137 -14.64 -16.47 -40.15
C VAL A 137 -13.31 -16.00 -39.51
N LYS A 138 -13.16 -14.73 -39.17
CA LYS A 138 -11.97 -14.24 -38.47
C LYS A 138 -12.19 -14.37 -36.97
N GLU A 139 -11.53 -15.36 -36.37
CA GLU A 139 -11.35 -15.45 -34.93
C GLU A 139 -10.42 -14.31 -34.49
N ASP A 140 -11.00 -13.14 -34.22
CA ASP A 140 -10.26 -12.03 -33.62
C ASP A 140 -10.02 -12.36 -32.14
N CYS A 141 -8.76 -12.41 -31.74
CA CYS A 141 -8.35 -12.53 -30.33
C CYS A 141 -7.95 -11.15 -29.81
N LEU A 142 -8.54 -10.73 -28.69
CA LEU A 142 -8.21 -9.49 -28.01
C LEU A 142 -7.67 -9.78 -26.60
N PRO A 143 -6.78 -8.91 -26.08
CA PRO A 143 -6.24 -9.08 -24.73
C PRO A 143 -7.30 -8.84 -23.66
N GLY A 144 -7.35 -9.72 -22.65
CA GLY A 144 -8.20 -9.56 -21.47
C GLY A 144 -7.56 -8.73 -20.35
N THR A 145 -6.24 -8.56 -20.37
CA THR A 145 -5.50 -7.88 -19.31
C THR A 145 -4.42 -6.95 -19.87
N THR A 146 -4.29 -5.76 -19.27
CA THR A 146 -3.15 -4.86 -19.46
C THR A 146 -2.27 -4.91 -18.22
N VAL A 147 -1.02 -5.35 -18.40
CA VAL A 147 0.00 -5.39 -17.34
C VAL A 147 0.85 -4.14 -17.43
N GLU A 148 0.77 -3.29 -16.41
CA GLU A 148 1.72 -2.19 -16.18
C GLU A 148 3.10 -2.80 -15.87
N SER A 149 4.06 -2.60 -16.75
CA SER A 149 5.39 -3.22 -16.74
C SER A 149 6.48 -2.19 -17.03
N TYR A 150 7.67 -2.66 -17.36
CA TYR A 150 8.83 -1.81 -17.62
C TYR A 150 9.73 -2.36 -18.71
N ALA A 151 10.48 -1.45 -19.34
CA ALA A 151 11.61 -1.75 -20.19
C ALA A 151 12.89 -1.27 -19.50
N LEU A 152 13.90 -2.14 -19.49
CA LEU A 152 15.25 -1.82 -19.04
C LEU A 152 16.05 -1.29 -20.21
N LEU A 153 16.52 -0.06 -20.07
CA LEU A 153 17.24 0.62 -21.13
C LEU A 153 18.72 0.77 -20.77
N ILE A 154 19.60 0.33 -21.66
CA ILE A 154 21.03 0.65 -21.67
C ILE A 154 21.25 1.64 -22.80
N LYS A 155 21.75 2.83 -22.45
CA LYS A 155 22.07 3.88 -23.41
C LYS A 155 23.54 4.24 -23.33
N GLU A 156 24.18 4.39 -24.48
CA GLU A 156 25.56 4.87 -24.56
C GLU A 156 25.60 6.40 -24.43
N GLY A 157 26.61 6.91 -23.73
CA GLY A 157 26.88 8.33 -23.57
C GLY A 157 26.77 8.81 -22.12
N LYS A 158 26.79 10.14 -21.97
CA LYS A 158 26.68 10.79 -20.67
C LYS A 158 25.23 10.83 -20.19
N VAL A 159 25.05 10.66 -18.88
CA VAL A 159 23.74 10.77 -18.26
C VAL A 159 23.20 12.20 -18.42
N PRO A 160 21.93 12.38 -18.83
CA PRO A 160 21.26 13.67 -18.76
C PRO A 160 21.19 14.15 -17.30
N LYS A 161 21.84 15.27 -16.98
CA LYS A 161 21.84 15.80 -15.61
C LYS A 161 20.43 16.26 -15.22
N PRO A 162 19.97 15.96 -14.00
CA PRO A 162 18.70 16.50 -13.52
C PRO A 162 18.78 18.03 -13.47
N LYS A 163 17.81 18.71 -14.10
CA LYS A 163 17.70 20.17 -14.07
C LYS A 163 17.41 20.63 -12.64
N ARG A 164 18.44 21.06 -11.92
CA ARG A 164 18.27 21.73 -10.64
C ARG A 164 17.67 23.11 -10.86
N MET A 165 16.70 23.49 -10.05
CA MET A 165 16.12 24.82 -10.12
C MET A 165 17.03 25.85 -9.44
N GLU A 166 18.13 26.21 -10.10
CA GLU A 166 19.13 27.14 -9.57
C GLU A 166 18.51 28.47 -9.13
N ALA A 167 17.50 28.95 -9.84
CA ALA A 167 16.76 30.16 -9.49
C ALA A 167 16.11 30.07 -8.10
N LEU A 168 15.53 28.92 -7.76
CA LEU A 168 14.93 28.68 -6.43
C LEU A 168 16.02 28.70 -5.35
N CYS A 169 17.15 28.03 -5.58
CA CYS A 169 18.28 28.05 -4.64
C CYS A 169 18.82 29.48 -4.42
N LYS A 170 18.93 30.28 -5.48
CA LYS A 170 19.36 31.69 -5.40
C LYS A 170 18.40 32.53 -4.54
N ILE A 171 17.08 32.31 -4.65
CA ILE A 171 16.10 33.03 -3.82
C ILE A 171 16.21 32.61 -2.36
N LEU A 172 16.28 31.31 -2.07
CA LEU A 172 16.36 30.79 -0.70
C LEU A 172 17.63 31.26 0.03
N ASN A 173 18.76 31.29 -0.68
CA ASN A 173 20.06 31.69 -0.12
C ASN A 173 20.28 33.21 -0.10
N SER A 174 19.35 34.02 -0.61
CA SER A 174 19.50 35.48 -0.57
C SER A 174 19.40 36.03 0.86
N GLU A 175 20.00 37.19 1.12
CA GLU A 175 19.91 37.89 2.42
C GLU A 175 18.57 38.64 2.61
N ALA A 176 17.59 38.42 1.75
CA ALA A 176 16.29 39.08 1.82
C ALA A 176 15.46 38.60 3.04
N THR A 177 14.51 39.44 3.48
CA THR A 177 13.54 39.05 4.52
C THR A 177 12.63 37.90 4.05
N GLU A 178 12.04 37.16 4.99
CA GLU A 178 11.17 36.02 4.68
C GLU A 178 10.01 36.40 3.74
N SER A 179 9.37 37.54 3.98
CA SER A 179 8.26 38.04 3.14
C SER A 179 8.69 38.28 1.68
N VAL A 180 9.88 38.86 1.49
CA VAL A 180 10.44 39.09 0.14
C VAL A 180 10.79 37.76 -0.52
N LYS A 181 11.36 36.81 0.22
CA LYS A 181 11.62 35.46 -0.30
C LYS A 181 10.34 34.76 -0.73
N ARG A 182 9.28 34.78 0.11
CA ARG A 182 7.96 34.20 -0.21
C ARG A 182 7.38 34.80 -1.49
N THR A 183 7.43 36.12 -1.65
CA THR A 183 6.94 36.80 -2.85
C THR A 183 7.72 36.37 -4.10
N LYS A 184 9.06 36.35 -4.02
CA LYS A 184 9.91 35.93 -5.14
C LYS A 184 9.71 34.46 -5.51
N LEU A 185 9.55 33.58 -4.52
CA LEU A 185 9.24 32.17 -4.75
C LEU A 185 7.88 32.00 -5.43
N CYS A 186 6.84 32.68 -4.95
CA CYS A 186 5.51 32.66 -5.58
C CYS A 186 5.57 33.08 -7.06
N GLN A 187 6.26 34.17 -7.36
CA GLN A 187 6.44 34.65 -8.74
C GLN A 187 7.26 33.71 -9.63
N LEU A 188 8.24 32.99 -9.06
CA LEU A 188 9.02 31.99 -9.78
C LEU A 188 8.14 30.78 -10.12
N LEU A 189 7.48 30.20 -9.10
CA LEU A 189 6.65 29.00 -9.25
C LEU A 189 5.43 29.26 -10.15
N ALA A 190 4.84 30.46 -10.11
CA ALA A 190 3.72 30.82 -10.98
C ALA A 190 4.07 30.84 -12.49
N LYS A 191 5.36 30.88 -12.85
CA LYS A 191 5.82 30.82 -14.25
C LYS A 191 6.04 29.38 -14.73
N GLU A 192 6.03 28.40 -13.82
CA GLU A 192 6.23 27.01 -14.19
C GLU A 192 4.99 26.45 -14.89
N THR A 193 5.23 25.76 -16.01
CA THR A 193 4.17 25.04 -16.70
C THR A 193 4.05 23.65 -16.11
N CYS A 194 2.84 23.21 -15.81
CA CYS A 194 2.56 21.83 -15.39
C CYS A 194 2.77 20.80 -16.52
N SER A 195 3.15 21.24 -17.73
CA SER A 195 3.35 20.39 -18.89
C SER A 195 4.77 19.84 -19.01
N THR A 196 4.90 18.56 -19.32
CA THR A 196 6.20 17.95 -19.66
C THR A 196 6.53 18.27 -21.12
N LYS A 197 7.50 19.15 -21.37
CA LYS A 197 7.88 19.59 -22.74
C LYS A 197 8.92 18.69 -23.43
N GLU A 198 9.43 17.67 -22.76
CA GLU A 198 10.55 16.85 -23.24
C GLU A 198 10.10 15.41 -23.45
N GLU A 199 9.85 15.04 -24.71
CA GLU A 199 9.49 13.67 -25.12
C GLU A 199 10.70 12.71 -25.11
N SER A 200 11.94 13.22 -25.15
CA SER A 200 13.13 12.40 -25.41
C SER A 200 13.74 11.68 -24.20
N ASP A 201 13.42 12.08 -22.96
CA ASP A 201 14.05 11.54 -21.74
C ASP A 201 13.02 11.17 -20.66
N ILE A 202 12.06 10.33 -21.03
CA ILE A 202 11.01 9.84 -20.11
C ILE A 202 11.56 8.78 -19.12
N CYS A 203 12.66 8.10 -19.46
CA CYS A 203 13.18 7.02 -18.62
C CYS A 203 13.81 7.53 -17.32
N VAL A 204 13.61 6.77 -16.24
CA VAL A 204 14.16 7.06 -14.91
C VAL A 204 15.57 6.50 -14.81
N VAL A 205 16.56 7.38 -14.72
CA VAL A 205 17.97 7.00 -14.59
C VAL A 205 18.23 6.27 -13.27
N LEU A 206 18.86 5.10 -13.36
CA LEU A 206 19.28 4.29 -12.22
C LEU A 206 20.73 4.56 -11.80
N GLY A 207 21.60 4.82 -12.78
CA GLY A 207 23.03 5.04 -12.57
C GLY A 207 23.84 4.86 -13.85
N SER A 208 25.14 5.11 -13.78
CA SER A 208 26.08 4.95 -14.89
C SER A 208 27.16 3.92 -14.62
N VAL A 209 27.73 3.39 -15.70
CA VAL A 209 28.75 2.34 -15.68
C VAL A 209 29.83 2.70 -16.69
N THR A 210 31.09 2.63 -16.27
CA THR A 210 32.23 2.71 -17.18
C THR A 210 32.60 1.31 -17.64
N LEU A 211 32.67 1.10 -18.95
CA LEU A 211 33.10 -0.14 -19.58
C LEU A 211 34.53 0.05 -20.09
N LYS A 212 35.44 -0.84 -19.71
CA LYS A 212 36.86 -0.72 -20.04
C LYS A 212 37.21 -1.42 -21.35
N SER A 213 38.27 -0.97 -22.01
CA SER A 213 38.81 -1.55 -23.25
C SER A 213 39.39 -2.97 -23.11
N ASP A 214 39.38 -3.57 -21.91
CA ASP A 214 39.72 -4.96 -21.65
C ASP A 214 38.48 -5.89 -21.60
N GLY A 215 37.29 -5.35 -21.91
CA GLY A 215 36.03 -6.09 -21.88
C GLY A 215 35.43 -6.28 -20.48
N THR A 216 36.01 -5.66 -19.44
CA THR A 216 35.50 -5.73 -18.06
C THR A 216 34.62 -4.54 -17.69
N ILE A 217 33.70 -4.76 -16.74
CA ILE A 217 32.94 -3.69 -16.12
C ILE A 217 33.86 -2.94 -15.14
N GLY A 218 34.01 -1.64 -15.37
CA GLY A 218 34.76 -0.72 -14.52
C GLY A 218 33.95 -0.21 -13.33
N LYS A 219 34.05 1.10 -13.07
CA LYS A 219 33.36 1.73 -11.95
C LYS A 219 31.86 1.84 -12.23
N ILE A 220 31.05 1.50 -11.24
CA ILE A 220 29.62 1.79 -11.21
C ILE A 220 29.36 3.03 -10.36
N ASP A 221 28.54 3.94 -10.88
CA ASP A 221 28.05 5.13 -10.18
C ASP A 221 26.52 5.07 -10.06
N PRO A 222 26.01 4.52 -8.94
CA PRO A 222 24.57 4.39 -8.74
C PRO A 222 23.90 5.69 -8.27
N CYS A 223 24.65 6.73 -7.87
CA CYS A 223 24.10 7.81 -7.05
C CYS A 223 24.29 9.22 -7.63
N SER A 224 25.35 9.50 -8.39
CA SER A 224 25.66 10.88 -8.76
C SER A 224 24.63 11.55 -9.66
N ASP A 225 23.99 10.80 -10.56
CA ASP A 225 22.99 11.33 -11.50
C ASP A 225 21.56 10.79 -11.23
N ARG A 226 21.40 9.91 -10.24
CA ARG A 226 20.11 9.33 -9.85
C ARG A 226 19.30 10.32 -9.02
N THR A 227 18.09 10.65 -9.48
CA THR A 227 17.11 11.39 -8.66
C THR A 227 16.39 10.44 -7.71
N THR A 228 16.49 10.68 -6.41
CA THR A 228 15.75 9.94 -5.38
C THR A 228 14.62 10.80 -4.83
N LEU A 229 13.41 10.28 -4.86
CA LEU A 229 12.23 10.90 -4.26
C LEU A 229 12.17 10.53 -2.78
N VAL A 230 11.87 11.51 -1.93
CA VAL A 230 11.73 11.32 -0.48
C VAL A 230 10.31 11.65 -0.05
N SER A 231 9.76 10.87 0.87
CA SER A 231 8.46 11.20 1.48
C SER A 231 8.56 12.48 2.31
N ASN A 232 7.43 13.14 2.56
CA ASN A 232 7.38 14.32 3.42
C ASN A 232 7.89 14.03 4.84
N GLU A 233 7.67 12.80 5.34
CA GLU A 233 8.22 12.31 6.60
C GLU A 233 9.76 12.28 6.56
N ARG A 234 10.35 11.63 5.56
CA ARG A 234 11.81 11.58 5.40
C ARG A 234 12.42 12.95 5.15
N LEU A 235 11.72 13.83 4.42
CA LEU A 235 12.14 15.20 4.21
C LEU A 235 12.17 15.97 5.54
N LEU A 236 11.16 15.80 6.40
CA LEU A 236 11.15 16.39 7.73
C LEU A 236 12.31 15.88 8.57
N ASP A 237 12.55 14.55 8.60
CA ASP A 237 13.69 13.95 9.30
C ASP A 237 15.03 14.56 8.84
N MET A 238 15.21 14.70 7.53
CA MET A 238 16.42 15.31 6.95
C MET A 238 16.59 16.75 7.40
N VAL A 239 15.52 17.56 7.39
CA VAL A 239 15.56 18.95 7.85
C VAL A 239 15.91 19.02 9.33
N LEU A 240 15.30 18.18 10.17
CA LEU A 240 15.58 18.12 11.61
C LEU A 240 17.02 17.67 11.91
N CYS A 241 17.55 16.71 11.14
CA CYS A 241 18.94 16.26 11.26
C CYS A 241 19.94 17.38 10.89
N LEU A 242 19.58 18.27 9.96
CA LEU A 242 20.43 19.39 9.56
C LEU A 242 20.39 20.56 10.54
N THR A 243 19.29 20.75 11.27
CA THR A 243 19.12 21.83 12.25
C THR A 243 19.52 21.44 13.67
N SER A 244 19.68 20.14 13.94
CA SER A 244 20.16 19.64 15.23
C SER A 244 21.62 20.08 15.48
N PRO A 245 21.95 20.63 16.67
CA PRO A 245 23.32 20.97 17.01
C PRO A 245 24.24 19.75 16.85
N ARG A 246 25.37 19.90 16.16
CA ARG A 246 26.38 18.84 15.93
C ARG A 246 27.13 18.38 17.20
N GLY A 247 26.48 18.43 18.36
CA GLY A 247 27.03 18.09 19.67
C GLY A 247 26.00 17.31 20.49
N GLY A 248 25.86 16.03 20.19
CA GLY A 248 25.06 15.10 20.96
C GLY A 248 25.20 13.73 20.33
N ASN A 249 25.65 12.75 21.12
CA ASN A 249 25.75 11.35 20.70
C ASN A 249 24.50 10.96 19.91
N GLY A 250 24.71 10.35 18.73
CA GLY A 250 23.67 9.93 17.81
C GLY A 250 22.75 8.85 18.39
N THR A 251 21.90 9.22 19.33
CA THR A 251 20.61 8.58 19.49
C THR A 251 19.69 9.24 18.47
N LEU A 252 19.34 8.49 17.42
CA LEU A 252 18.08 8.67 16.70
C LEU A 252 16.99 9.06 17.72
N PRO A 253 15.98 9.88 17.36
CA PRO A 253 14.84 10.05 18.25
C PRO A 253 14.38 8.64 18.62
N ILE A 254 14.52 8.32 19.90
CA ILE A 254 14.12 7.04 20.48
C ILE A 254 12.74 6.82 19.89
N GLN A 255 12.54 5.71 19.15
CA GLN A 255 11.21 5.29 18.72
C GLN A 255 10.35 5.45 19.96
N GLU A 256 9.52 6.51 19.99
CA GLU A 256 8.81 6.83 21.21
C GLU A 256 8.05 5.56 21.53
N ASP A 257 8.27 5.00 22.71
CA ASP A 257 7.51 3.84 23.14
C ASP A 257 6.07 4.35 23.20
N LEU A 258 5.28 4.11 22.16
CA LEU A 258 3.92 4.64 22.03
C LEU A 258 2.97 3.69 22.74
N THR A 259 1.86 4.24 23.21
CA THR A 259 0.75 3.41 23.70
C THR A 259 0.28 2.49 22.55
N HIS A 260 0.44 1.17 22.73
CA HIS A 260 0.14 0.15 21.73
C HIS A 260 -0.73 -0.94 22.34
N ILE A 261 -1.36 -1.76 21.51
CA ILE A 261 -2.16 -2.88 22.00
C ILE A 261 -1.22 -4.02 22.38
N SER A 262 -1.34 -4.48 23.61
CA SER A 262 -0.50 -5.54 24.18
C SER A 262 -1.16 -6.92 24.14
N ARG A 263 -2.50 -6.97 24.23
CA ARG A 263 -3.22 -8.24 24.41
C ARG A 263 -4.69 -8.13 24.01
N PHE A 264 -5.22 -9.23 23.49
CA PHE A 264 -6.65 -9.43 23.24
C PHE A 264 -7.15 -10.67 23.99
N SER A 265 -8.16 -10.51 24.85
CA SER A 265 -8.61 -11.56 25.77
C SER A 265 -10.13 -11.72 25.82
N ARG A 266 -10.60 -12.92 26.19
CA ARG A 266 -11.95 -13.12 26.73
C ARG A 266 -11.97 -12.80 28.21
N VAL A 267 -13.07 -12.23 28.67
CA VAL A 267 -13.35 -12.02 30.09
C VAL A 267 -14.48 -12.96 30.51
N ASP A 268 -14.13 -13.97 31.30
CA ASP A 268 -15.09 -14.87 31.93
C ASP A 268 -15.13 -14.65 33.43
N ARG A 269 -16.01 -15.38 34.12
CA ARG A 269 -15.96 -15.51 35.57
C ARG A 269 -15.39 -16.87 35.92
N ASP A 270 -14.49 -16.92 36.88
CA ASP A 270 -14.02 -18.17 37.46
C ASP A 270 -15.05 -18.77 38.43
N ASP A 271 -14.73 -19.93 38.99
CA ASP A 271 -15.60 -20.67 39.92
C ASP A 271 -15.96 -19.88 41.19
N ASN A 272 -15.17 -18.85 41.53
CA ASN A 272 -15.39 -17.95 42.66
C ASN A 272 -16.06 -16.63 42.24
N ASN A 273 -16.61 -16.56 41.03
CA ASN A 273 -17.29 -15.40 40.46
C ASN A 273 -16.36 -14.18 40.24
N VAL A 274 -15.05 -14.41 40.17
CA VAL A 274 -14.00 -13.40 39.92
C VAL A 274 -13.73 -13.30 38.41
N PRO A 275 -13.59 -12.09 37.83
CA PRO A 275 -13.24 -11.94 36.42
C PRO A 275 -11.88 -12.58 36.09
N LYS A 276 -11.87 -13.55 35.17
CA LYS A 276 -10.68 -14.22 34.65
C LYS A 276 -10.49 -13.85 33.19
N GLU A 277 -9.30 -13.33 32.86
CA GLU A 277 -8.93 -13.02 31.49
C GLU A 277 -8.05 -14.10 30.86
N THR A 278 -8.46 -14.57 29.69
CA THR A 278 -7.72 -15.57 28.92
C THR A 278 -7.39 -14.99 27.55
N ASP A 279 -6.12 -15.11 27.13
CA ASP A 279 -5.68 -14.64 25.82
C ASP A 279 -6.41 -15.39 24.70
N LEU A 280 -6.79 -14.69 23.64
CA LEU A 280 -7.61 -15.25 22.55
C LEU A 280 -6.92 -15.23 21.20
N HIS A 281 -5.89 -14.40 20.99
CA HIS A 281 -5.26 -14.30 19.67
C HIS A 281 -4.71 -15.66 19.23
N ASP A 282 -5.08 -16.10 18.03
CA ASP A 282 -4.71 -17.42 17.47
C ASP A 282 -5.13 -18.62 18.34
N LYS A 283 -6.16 -18.49 19.17
CA LYS A 283 -6.67 -19.60 20.00
C LYS A 283 -7.93 -20.24 19.42
N ASP A 284 -8.10 -21.52 19.76
CA ASP A 284 -9.31 -22.28 19.50
C ASP A 284 -10.25 -22.16 20.70
N VAL A 285 -11.51 -21.79 20.46
CA VAL A 285 -12.56 -21.65 21.48
C VAL A 285 -13.73 -22.57 21.13
N GLN A 286 -14.13 -23.42 22.06
CA GLN A 286 -15.33 -24.25 21.86
C GLN A 286 -16.57 -23.37 21.76
N VAL A 287 -17.45 -23.65 20.80
CA VAL A 287 -18.65 -22.84 20.54
C VAL A 287 -19.55 -22.69 21.78
N ALA A 288 -19.57 -23.69 22.67
CA ALA A 288 -20.32 -23.65 23.94
C ALA A 288 -19.76 -22.59 24.92
N GLU A 289 -18.46 -22.32 24.82
CA GLU A 289 -17.74 -21.36 25.65
C GLU A 289 -17.56 -20.00 24.95
N PHE A 290 -18.29 -19.74 23.87
CA PHE A 290 -18.17 -18.48 23.15
C PHE A 290 -18.31 -17.30 24.11
N PRO A 291 -17.32 -16.38 24.14
CA PRO A 291 -17.21 -15.39 25.21
C PRO A 291 -18.36 -14.39 25.17
N SER A 292 -18.87 -14.02 26.35
CA SER A 292 -19.87 -12.95 26.47
C SER A 292 -19.24 -11.56 26.58
N GLN A 293 -17.96 -11.50 26.94
CA GLN A 293 -17.21 -10.26 27.07
C GLN A 293 -15.80 -10.44 26.53
N LEU A 294 -15.35 -9.44 25.78
CA LEU A 294 -14.01 -9.35 25.21
C LEU A 294 -13.29 -8.13 25.82
N ALA A 295 -11.97 -8.21 25.89
CA ALA A 295 -11.13 -7.13 26.35
C ALA A 295 -9.89 -6.95 25.45
N VAL A 296 -9.50 -5.70 25.28
CA VAL A 296 -8.22 -5.30 24.71
C VAL A 296 -7.44 -4.57 25.79
N THR A 297 -6.19 -4.98 25.99
CA THR A 297 -5.27 -4.37 26.95
C THR A 297 -4.22 -3.58 26.20
N PHE A 298 -4.04 -2.32 26.58
CA PHE A 298 -3.02 -1.43 26.05
C PHE A 298 -1.79 -1.43 26.95
N SER A 299 -0.63 -1.10 26.38
CA SER A 299 0.63 -0.96 27.12
C SER A 299 0.59 0.16 28.17
N ARG A 300 -0.32 1.13 28.00
CA ARG A 300 -0.56 2.27 28.91
C ARG A 300 -2.04 2.63 28.96
N ASP A 301 -2.40 3.50 29.91
CA ASP A 301 -3.79 3.94 30.06
C ASP A 301 -4.29 4.67 28.81
N VAL A 302 -5.57 4.50 28.51
CA VAL A 302 -6.21 5.12 27.36
C VAL A 302 -7.40 5.98 27.77
N GLN A 303 -7.67 7.03 26.99
CA GLN A 303 -8.76 7.96 27.23
C GLN A 303 -9.35 8.48 25.92
N THR A 304 -10.58 8.98 26.00
CA THR A 304 -11.21 9.78 24.94
C THR A 304 -10.98 11.27 25.21
N ARG A 305 -10.75 12.09 24.18
CA ARG A 305 -10.28 13.49 24.32
C ARG A 305 -11.28 14.46 24.95
N THR A 306 -12.55 14.09 25.09
CA THR A 306 -13.56 14.94 25.73
C THR A 306 -14.57 14.10 26.52
N SER A 307 -15.02 14.65 27.64
CA SER A 307 -16.09 14.15 28.50
C SER A 307 -17.50 14.25 27.87
N ALA A 308 -17.58 14.60 26.59
CA ALA A 308 -18.85 14.69 25.88
C ALA A 308 -19.31 13.28 25.48
N GLN A 309 -20.51 12.91 25.95
CA GLN A 309 -21.17 11.59 25.90
C GLN A 309 -21.40 10.98 24.49
N ASN A 310 -20.77 11.50 23.42
CA ASN A 310 -21.13 11.17 22.05
C ASN A 310 -20.03 10.48 21.23
N TYR A 311 -18.83 10.25 21.77
CA TYR A 311 -17.81 9.45 21.07
C TYR A 311 -17.99 7.98 21.41
N LYS A 312 -18.33 7.19 20.39
CA LYS A 312 -18.57 5.75 20.52
C LYS A 312 -17.42 5.00 19.88
N ALA A 313 -16.66 4.30 20.70
CA ALA A 313 -15.78 3.26 20.19
C ALA A 313 -16.58 1.95 20.08
N TRP A 314 -16.41 1.25 18.97
CA TRP A 314 -17.11 0.02 18.63
C TRP A 314 -16.11 -1.11 18.45
N PHE A 315 -16.43 -2.28 19.00
CA PHE A 315 -15.86 -3.51 18.46
C PHE A 315 -16.76 -3.99 17.32
N ILE A 316 -16.14 -4.40 16.23
CA ILE A 316 -16.81 -5.18 15.19
C ILE A 316 -16.23 -6.57 15.28
N VAL A 317 -17.03 -7.52 15.77
CA VAL A 317 -16.70 -8.94 15.73
C VAL A 317 -17.46 -9.56 14.58
N THR A 318 -16.75 -10.12 13.61
CA THR A 318 -17.31 -10.81 12.46
C THR A 318 -17.03 -12.30 12.58
N LEU A 319 -18.09 -13.11 12.61
CA LEU A 319 -17.99 -14.56 12.50
C LEU A 319 -18.32 -14.99 11.07
N GLU A 320 -17.38 -15.65 10.41
CA GLU A 320 -17.57 -16.19 9.06
C GLU A 320 -18.36 -17.50 9.14
N LEU A 321 -19.59 -17.47 8.68
CA LEU A 321 -20.49 -18.62 8.65
C LEU A 321 -20.66 -19.11 7.21
N PRO A 322 -20.57 -20.43 6.95
CA PRO A 322 -20.99 -20.97 5.65
C PRO A 322 -22.42 -20.55 5.30
N PHE A 323 -22.67 -20.16 4.04
CA PHE A 323 -23.94 -19.58 3.59
C PHE A 323 -25.19 -20.39 3.99
N ALA A 324 -25.08 -21.72 4.04
CA ALA A 324 -26.17 -22.62 4.42
C ALA A 324 -26.70 -22.43 5.87
N LEU A 325 -25.93 -21.80 6.76
CA LEU A 325 -26.32 -21.54 8.15
C LEU A 325 -26.90 -20.13 8.37
N GLY A 326 -26.79 -19.23 7.38
CA GLY A 326 -27.16 -17.82 7.51
C GLY A 326 -28.66 -17.52 7.54
N ILE A 327 -29.51 -18.46 7.11
CA ILE A 327 -30.95 -18.25 6.87
C ILE A 327 -31.81 -19.19 7.73
N GLY A 328 -31.35 -19.55 8.94
CA GLY A 328 -32.14 -20.36 9.89
C GLY A 328 -32.36 -21.82 9.47
N GLY A 329 -31.55 -22.35 8.55
CA GLY A 329 -31.61 -23.74 8.10
C GLY A 329 -30.69 -24.67 8.91
N ILE A 330 -31.04 -25.95 8.95
CA ILE A 330 -30.20 -27.06 9.44
C ILE A 330 -29.40 -27.60 8.25
N MET A 331 -28.07 -27.66 8.33
CA MET A 331 -27.28 -28.36 7.29
C MET A 331 -27.47 -29.88 7.45
N THR A 332 -28.15 -30.50 6.48
CA THR A 332 -28.42 -31.95 6.47
C THR A 332 -27.52 -32.73 5.53
N HIS A 333 -26.76 -32.09 4.63
CA HIS A 333 -25.81 -32.77 3.73
C HIS A 333 -24.56 -31.96 3.39
N VAL A 334 -23.48 -32.72 3.14
CA VAL A 334 -22.12 -32.29 2.78
C VAL A 334 -22.14 -31.36 1.58
N ALA A 335 -21.83 -30.07 1.79
CA ALA A 335 -21.24 -29.28 0.72
C ALA A 335 -19.79 -29.76 0.59
N SER A 336 -19.44 -30.32 -0.56
CA SER A 336 -18.05 -30.63 -0.90
C SER A 336 -17.15 -29.43 -0.57
N SER A 337 -16.10 -29.70 0.20
CA SER A 337 -15.09 -28.74 0.64
C SER A 337 -14.59 -27.79 -0.46
N PRO A 338 -14.37 -26.48 -0.22
CA PRO A 338 -14.91 -25.61 0.83
C PRO A 338 -16.24 -24.92 0.38
N PRO A 339 -17.03 -24.37 1.34
CA PRO A 339 -18.25 -23.64 1.00
C PRO A 339 -17.96 -22.45 0.08
N THR A 340 -18.73 -22.31 -1.00
CA THR A 340 -18.54 -21.30 -2.05
C THR A 340 -18.95 -19.87 -1.63
N GLY A 341 -19.39 -19.68 -0.38
CA GLY A 341 -19.80 -18.38 0.15
C GLY A 341 -19.95 -18.38 1.66
N TYR A 342 -19.58 -17.26 2.27
CA TYR A 342 -19.72 -16.99 3.70
C TYR A 342 -20.71 -15.86 3.94
N THR A 343 -21.44 -15.91 5.05
CA THR A 343 -22.17 -14.77 5.61
C THR A 343 -21.44 -14.28 6.85
N LEU A 344 -21.46 -12.97 7.08
CA LEU A 344 -20.83 -12.35 8.25
C LEU A 344 -21.88 -12.09 9.32
N LEU A 345 -21.74 -12.74 10.47
CA LEU A 345 -22.51 -12.37 11.65
C LEU A 345 -21.78 -11.25 12.40
N ASN A 346 -22.35 -10.04 12.34
CA ASN A 346 -21.81 -8.86 13.04
C ASN A 346 -22.24 -8.83 14.51
N LEU A 347 -21.27 -9.02 15.41
CA LEU A 347 -21.42 -8.79 16.84
C LEU A 347 -20.74 -7.46 17.17
N ASP A 348 -21.54 -6.39 17.12
CA ASP A 348 -21.13 -5.04 17.50
C ASP A 348 -21.58 -4.69 18.92
N GLY A 349 -20.88 -3.72 19.50
CA GLY A 349 -21.40 -2.87 20.56
C GLY A 349 -20.34 -1.97 21.20
N GLU A 350 -20.76 -1.25 22.24
CA GLU A 350 -20.00 -0.14 22.82
C GLU A 350 -18.90 -0.61 23.76
N ILE A 351 -17.77 0.10 23.69
CA ILE A 351 -16.60 -0.12 24.54
C ILE A 351 -16.76 0.63 25.87
N ARG A 352 -16.36 -0.03 26.96
CA ARG A 352 -16.09 0.61 28.25
C ARG A 352 -14.59 0.68 28.48
N LEU A 353 -14.09 1.90 28.66
CA LEU A 353 -12.69 2.15 28.97
C LEU A 353 -12.48 2.20 30.49
N THR A 354 -11.43 1.54 30.99
CA THR A 354 -11.02 1.58 32.40
C THR A 354 -9.51 1.44 32.48
N GLY A 355 -8.80 2.54 32.75
CA GLY A 355 -7.34 2.58 32.71
C GLY A 355 -6.81 2.20 31.33
N ASN A 356 -5.98 1.17 31.27
CA ASN A 356 -5.41 0.60 30.05
C ASN A 356 -6.27 -0.51 29.41
N ARG A 357 -7.56 -0.60 29.75
CA ARG A 357 -8.45 -1.67 29.26
C ARG A 357 -9.65 -1.10 28.53
N ALA A 358 -9.90 -1.66 27.34
CA ALA A 358 -11.14 -1.52 26.59
C ALA A 358 -11.93 -2.83 26.70
N THR A 359 -13.12 -2.79 27.29
CA THR A 359 -13.97 -3.97 27.45
C THR A 359 -15.26 -3.83 26.65
N PHE A 360 -15.73 -4.92 26.06
CA PHE A 360 -16.94 -4.97 25.26
C PHE A 360 -17.78 -6.18 25.63
N THR A 361 -19.06 -5.94 25.89
CA THR A 361 -20.01 -7.01 26.26
C THR A 361 -20.91 -7.31 25.08
N ILE A 362 -20.82 -8.54 24.57
CA ILE A 362 -21.64 -9.02 23.47
C ILE A 362 -23.07 -9.21 23.98
N GLY A 363 -24.05 -8.68 23.23
CA GLY A 363 -25.47 -8.83 23.59
C GLY A 363 -25.85 -10.31 23.76
N SER A 364 -26.52 -10.64 24.88
CA SER A 364 -26.82 -12.01 25.28
C SER A 364 -27.54 -12.83 24.18
N LYS A 365 -28.47 -12.22 23.45
CA LYS A 365 -29.15 -12.86 22.30
C LYS A 365 -28.18 -13.29 21.21
N LYS A 366 -27.15 -12.49 20.92
CA LYS A 366 -26.16 -12.80 19.89
C LYS A 366 -25.22 -13.92 20.36
N VAL A 367 -24.81 -13.89 21.64
CA VAL A 367 -24.01 -14.97 22.26
C VAL A 367 -24.77 -16.30 22.21
N LEU A 368 -26.05 -16.29 22.59
CA LEU A 368 -26.90 -17.48 22.52
C LEU A 368 -27.00 -18.02 21.10
N LYS A 369 -27.24 -17.15 20.11
CA LYS A 369 -27.28 -17.54 18.69
C LYS A 369 -25.99 -18.22 18.22
N VAL A 370 -24.82 -17.75 18.67
CA VAL A 370 -23.53 -18.40 18.35
C VAL A 370 -23.40 -19.74 19.08
N ARG A 371 -23.73 -19.80 20.38
CA ARG A 371 -23.66 -21.04 21.17
C ARG A 371 -24.61 -22.13 20.67
N GLU A 372 -25.74 -21.76 20.09
CA GLU A 372 -26.72 -22.68 19.48
C GLU A 372 -26.19 -23.39 18.23
N LEU A 373 -25.12 -22.88 17.60
CA LEU A 373 -24.47 -23.53 16.45
C LEU A 373 -23.96 -24.94 16.76
N LYS A 374 -23.76 -25.27 18.05
CA LYS A 374 -23.42 -26.64 18.49
C LYS A 374 -24.43 -27.70 18.04
N ASN A 375 -25.66 -27.31 17.72
CA ASN A 375 -26.74 -28.20 17.28
C ASN A 375 -26.99 -28.12 15.77
N SER A 376 -26.14 -27.44 15.01
CA SER A 376 -26.45 -27.02 13.63
C SER A 376 -25.73 -27.83 12.55
N SER A 377 -24.88 -28.79 12.91
CA SER A 377 -24.09 -29.59 11.98
C SER A 377 -23.82 -31.00 12.48
N SER A 378 -23.84 -31.98 11.58
CA SER A 378 -23.40 -33.36 11.81
C SER A 378 -21.87 -33.53 11.74
N GLU A 379 -21.14 -32.52 11.27
CA GLU A 379 -19.68 -32.49 11.17
C GLU A 379 -19.07 -31.35 11.99
N ALA A 380 -17.81 -31.51 12.37
CA ALA A 380 -17.05 -30.47 13.06
C ALA A 380 -16.78 -29.28 12.14
N MET A 381 -16.98 -28.06 12.63
CA MET A 381 -16.68 -26.84 11.89
C MET A 381 -15.66 -25.96 12.61
N ARG A 382 -14.82 -25.28 11.83
CA ARG A 382 -13.89 -24.25 12.30
C ARG A 382 -14.33 -22.92 11.70
N LEU A 383 -14.79 -21.99 12.53
CA LEU A 383 -15.31 -20.70 12.10
C LEU A 383 -14.31 -19.61 12.49
N LEU A 384 -13.85 -18.82 11.52
CA LEU A 384 -12.97 -17.70 11.79
C LEU A 384 -13.77 -16.57 12.44
N CYS A 385 -13.33 -16.12 13.61
CA CYS A 385 -13.88 -14.98 14.32
C CYS A 385 -12.86 -13.86 14.31
N ARG A 386 -13.09 -12.86 13.46
CA ARG A 386 -12.26 -11.66 13.32
C ARG A 386 -12.81 -10.55 14.21
N VAL A 387 -11.91 -9.82 14.86
CA VAL A 387 -12.22 -8.77 15.83
C VAL A 387 -11.47 -7.52 15.42
N MET A 388 -12.23 -6.45 15.18
CA MET A 388 -11.69 -5.13 14.87
C MET A 388 -12.12 -4.13 15.93
N VAL A 389 -11.20 -3.25 16.34
CA VAL A 389 -11.53 -2.07 17.15
C VAL A 389 -11.68 -0.89 16.20
N LYS A 390 -12.82 -0.21 16.25
CA LYS A 390 -13.04 1.04 15.52
C LYS A 390 -13.42 2.14 16.49
N CYS A 391 -12.68 3.23 16.49
CA CYS A 391 -12.98 4.41 17.29
C CYS A 391 -12.78 5.66 16.46
N ASP A 392 -13.58 6.70 16.71
CA ASP A 392 -13.35 8.01 16.13
C ASP A 392 -12.02 8.58 16.62
N PHE A 393 -11.78 8.53 17.94
CA PHE A 393 -10.53 8.94 18.56
C PHE A 393 -10.28 8.27 19.92
N LEU A 394 -9.28 7.37 19.99
CA LEU A 394 -8.75 6.83 21.24
C LEU A 394 -7.33 7.39 21.44
N TYR A 395 -6.94 7.77 22.67
CA TYR A 395 -5.64 8.36 22.95
C TYR A 395 -4.96 7.71 24.15
N GLY A 396 -3.62 7.69 24.16
CA GLY A 396 -2.86 7.40 25.36
C GLY A 396 -3.06 8.52 26.37
N ALA A 397 -3.37 8.16 27.61
CA ALA A 397 -3.67 9.14 28.65
C ALA A 397 -2.46 10.01 28.99
N GLN A 398 -1.25 9.46 28.86
CA GLN A 398 0.01 10.10 29.22
C GLN A 398 0.67 10.83 28.05
N ASP A 399 0.63 10.25 26.84
CA ASP A 399 1.29 10.81 25.66
C ASP A 399 0.36 11.73 24.83
N GLY A 400 -0.96 11.63 25.03
CA GLY A 400 -1.95 12.39 24.26
C GLY A 400 -1.97 12.03 22.78
N LYS A 401 -1.32 10.92 22.39
CA LYS A 401 -1.21 10.44 21.01
C LYS A 401 -2.31 9.43 20.72
N ALA A 402 -2.74 9.36 19.46
CA ALA A 402 -3.82 8.48 19.07
C ALA A 402 -3.39 7.02 19.18
N VAL A 403 -4.22 6.22 19.86
CA VAL A 403 -4.11 4.77 19.95
C VAL A 403 -5.03 4.23 18.88
N ASP A 404 -4.51 4.17 17.65
CA ASP A 404 -5.17 3.58 16.49
C ASP A 404 -6.46 4.31 16.00
N GLY A 405 -6.72 4.25 14.69
CA GLY A 405 -7.80 4.92 13.98
C GLY A 405 -7.38 5.40 12.59
N ASN A 406 -8.26 5.23 11.59
CA ASN A 406 -8.10 5.69 10.21
C ASN A 406 -7.82 7.22 10.10
N HIS A 407 -6.56 7.63 10.29
CA HIS A 407 -5.89 8.89 9.90
C HIS A 407 -6.54 10.24 10.32
N LEU A 408 -5.88 11.20 10.98
CA LEU A 408 -4.86 12.16 10.50
C LEU A 408 -4.39 13.00 11.72
N ARG A 409 -3.06 13.21 11.88
CA ARG A 409 -2.33 14.04 12.90
C ARG A 409 -1.57 13.32 14.03
N GLY A 410 -1.49 11.99 14.06
CA GLY A 410 -0.62 11.25 14.99
C GLY A 410 0.72 10.87 14.36
N VAL A 411 1.82 11.03 15.10
CA VAL A 411 3.13 10.42 14.76
C VAL A 411 3.06 8.93 15.15
N LEU A 412 3.44 8.04 14.22
CA LEU A 412 3.23 6.57 14.22
C LEU A 412 4.43 5.81 14.83
N PRO A 413 4.36 4.49 15.16
CA PRO A 413 3.46 3.42 14.67
C PRO A 413 2.15 3.22 15.45
N SER A 414 1.07 2.83 14.74
CA SER A 414 -0.25 2.48 15.28
C SER A 414 -0.43 0.97 15.38
N GLY A 415 -1.29 0.53 16.32
CA GLY A 415 -1.94 -0.78 16.35
C GLY A 415 -1.02 -1.99 16.20
N ASP A 416 -0.97 -2.51 14.98
CA ASP A 416 -0.26 -3.72 14.51
C ASP A 416 1.23 -3.49 14.16
N GLY A 417 1.76 -2.29 14.43
CA GLY A 417 3.10 -1.90 14.04
C GLY A 417 3.19 -1.32 12.62
N ILE A 418 2.06 -1.18 11.91
CA ILE A 418 1.96 -0.58 10.58
C ILE A 418 1.38 0.85 10.71
N PRO A 419 2.04 1.86 10.13
CA PRO A 419 1.52 3.22 10.04
C PRO A 419 0.09 3.32 9.47
N GLY A 420 -0.91 3.60 10.33
CA GLY A 420 -2.31 3.85 9.94
C GLY A 420 -3.21 2.62 9.79
N GLY A 421 -2.79 1.44 10.26
CA GLY A 421 -3.61 0.21 10.24
C GLY A 421 -4.67 0.16 11.33
N ASP A 422 -5.84 -0.43 11.03
CA ASP A 422 -6.88 -0.78 12.02
C ASP A 422 -6.37 -1.93 12.91
N PHE A 423 -6.58 -1.89 14.23
CA PHE A 423 -6.32 -3.06 15.08
C PHE A 423 -7.24 -4.21 14.66
N GLU A 424 -6.59 -5.33 14.37
CA GLU A 424 -7.23 -6.57 13.99
C GLU A 424 -6.64 -7.73 14.78
N SER A 425 -7.52 -8.56 15.32
CA SER A 425 -7.17 -9.83 15.96
C SER A 425 -8.19 -10.90 15.58
N TRP A 426 -7.87 -12.16 15.77
CA TRP A 426 -8.75 -13.26 15.41
C TRP A 426 -8.57 -14.46 16.33
N PHE A 427 -9.60 -15.30 16.37
CA PHE A 427 -9.59 -16.60 17.03
C PHE A 427 -10.51 -17.56 16.27
N THR A 428 -10.35 -18.86 16.46
CA THR A 428 -11.16 -19.88 15.79
C THR A 428 -12.24 -20.42 16.73
N VAL A 429 -13.49 -20.40 16.30
CA VAL A 429 -14.59 -21.05 17.03
C VAL A 429 -14.73 -22.48 16.52
N ILE A 430 -14.59 -23.45 17.43
CA ILE A 430 -14.72 -24.88 17.16
C ILE A 430 -16.15 -25.31 17.48
N VAL A 431 -16.87 -25.75 16.45
CA VAL A 431 -18.20 -26.34 16.58
C VAL A 431 -18.05 -27.86 16.49
N PRO A 432 -18.31 -28.62 17.56
CA PRO A 432 -18.27 -30.08 17.51
C PRO A 432 -19.46 -30.62 16.69
N PRO A 433 -19.36 -31.85 16.16
CA PRO A 433 -20.47 -32.50 15.50
C PRO A 433 -21.60 -32.77 16.50
N THR A 434 -22.84 -32.57 16.07
CA THR A 434 -24.01 -32.91 16.88
C THR A 434 -24.08 -34.43 17.04
N PRO A 435 -24.14 -34.98 18.26
CA PRO A 435 -24.27 -36.42 18.44
C PRO A 435 -25.59 -36.92 17.81
N PRO A 436 -25.60 -38.07 17.11
CA PRO A 436 -26.83 -38.64 16.58
C PRO A 436 -27.80 -38.89 17.75
N GLY A 437 -29.01 -38.35 17.66
CA GLY A 437 -30.03 -38.52 18.69
C GLY A 437 -30.40 -39.99 18.88
N ASN A 438 -30.53 -40.42 20.14
CA ASN A 438 -31.21 -41.67 20.51
C ASN A 438 -32.72 -41.53 20.35
#